data_AF-A0A168GYL6-F1
#
_entry.id   AF-A0A168GYL6-F1
#
_cell.length_a   1.000
_cell.length_b   1.000
_cell.length_c   1.000
_cell.angle_alpha   90.00
_cell.angle_beta   90.00
_cell.angle_gamma   90.00
#
_symmetry.space_group_name_H-M   'P 1'
#
loop_
_entity.id
_entity.type
_entity.pdbx_description
1 polymer ?
#
loop_
_entity_poly.entity_id
_entity_poly.type
_entity_poly.pdbx_seq_one_letter_code
_entity_poly.pdbx_strand_id
1 'polypeptide(L)'
;MSLLDVDTIDYVGVNILFKRVYVGIFDDLDWDDAATHFALLTKKIDRYTQYVRSGQLLTAYPQVRGYPVCIEYVAMRPMTRAAEVFWKTRETLIRATGFDVRCRTVDVRHALASDAADAGMKADSAAVAADTRLDSVVNALDLAMRPARDEKPREDIVHAGRRAVLVMRKKTSSGR
;
A
#
# COMPACT_ATOMS: atom_id res chain seq x y z
N MET A 1 -12.85 0.42 1.30
CA MET A 1 -11.75 0.40 2.29
C MET A 1 -11.34 1.84 2.53
N SER A 2 -12.26 2.56 3.16
CA SER A 2 -12.12 3.93 3.62
C SER A 2 -12.13 3.93 5.16
N LEU A 3 -11.80 5.07 5.76
CA LEU A 3 -11.97 5.30 7.18
C LEU A 3 -13.45 5.11 7.63
N LEU A 4 -14.40 5.29 6.72
CA LEU A 4 -15.83 5.04 6.91
C LEU A 4 -16.16 3.56 7.19
N ASP A 5 -15.36 2.62 6.68
CA ASP A 5 -15.57 1.17 6.84
C ASP A 5 -15.09 0.67 8.22
N VAL A 6 -15.59 1.27 9.31
CA VAL A 6 -14.98 1.20 10.65
C VAL A 6 -14.79 -0.22 11.20
N ASP A 7 -15.70 -1.16 10.92
CA ASP A 7 -15.62 -2.55 11.40
C ASP A 7 -14.71 -3.45 10.56
N THR A 8 -14.28 -3.00 9.38
CA THR A 8 -13.46 -3.74 8.42
C THR A 8 -11.97 -3.47 8.65
N ILE A 9 -11.17 -4.55 8.61
CA ILE A 9 -9.71 -4.47 8.52
C ILE A 9 -9.34 -4.38 7.04
N ASP A 10 -8.79 -3.24 6.62
CA ASP A 10 -8.48 -2.97 5.22
C ASP A 10 -7.33 -3.84 4.70
N TYR A 11 -6.27 -4.00 5.50
CA TYR A 11 -5.05 -4.72 5.09
C TYR A 11 -4.31 -5.41 6.23
N VAL A 12 -3.80 -6.62 5.96
CA VAL A 12 -2.81 -7.33 6.78
C VAL A 12 -1.63 -7.72 5.88
N GLY A 13 -0.45 -7.21 6.21
CA GLY A 13 0.81 -7.50 5.53
C GLY A 13 1.76 -8.29 6.42
N VAL A 14 2.51 -9.23 5.81
CA VAL A 14 3.50 -10.04 6.52
C VAL A 14 4.86 -9.89 5.83
N ASN A 15 5.82 -9.30 6.53
CA ASN A 15 7.22 -9.30 6.11
C ASN A 15 7.94 -10.46 6.81
N ILE A 16 8.16 -11.54 6.07
CA ILE A 16 8.81 -12.76 6.57
C ILE A 16 10.31 -12.57 6.87
N LEU A 17 10.99 -11.68 6.15
CA LEU A 17 12.43 -11.43 6.29
C LEU A 17 12.76 -10.74 7.62
N PHE A 18 11.98 -9.70 7.96
CA PHE A 18 12.10 -8.96 9.22
C PHE A 18 11.14 -9.47 10.31
N LYS A 19 10.50 -10.63 10.10
CA LYS A 19 9.51 -11.27 10.99
C LYS A 19 8.51 -10.28 11.60
N ARG A 20 7.87 -9.47 10.74
CA ARG A 20 7.02 -8.34 11.16
C ARG A 20 5.67 -8.36 10.47
N VAL A 21 4.61 -8.07 11.24
CA VAL A 21 3.25 -7.90 10.73
C VAL A 21 2.92 -6.41 10.63
N TYR A 22 2.18 -6.03 9.59
CA TYR A 22 1.60 -4.71 9.42
C TYR A 22 0.08 -4.86 9.33
N VAL A 23 -0.68 -4.05 10.08
CA VAL A 23 -2.14 -3.95 9.94
C VAL A 23 -2.44 -2.52 9.50
N GLY A 24 -2.92 -2.37 8.26
CA GLY A 24 -2.99 -1.08 7.56
C GLY A 24 -4.36 -0.43 7.66
N ILE A 25 -4.41 0.80 8.17
CA ILE A 25 -5.57 1.70 8.09
C ILE A 25 -5.35 2.60 6.87
N PHE A 26 -6.27 2.56 5.91
CA PHE A 26 -6.30 3.50 4.80
C PHE A 26 -7.33 4.60 5.05
N ASP A 27 -6.92 5.83 4.74
CA ASP A 27 -7.71 7.03 4.99
C ASP A 27 -7.61 7.97 3.78
N ASP A 28 -8.73 8.08 3.08
CA ASP A 28 -8.96 8.84 1.86
C ASP A 28 -9.74 10.15 2.10
N LEU A 29 -10.20 10.37 3.34
CA LEU A 29 -11.00 11.54 3.71
C LEU A 29 -10.14 12.80 3.84
N ASP A 30 -10.77 13.96 3.65
CA ASP A 30 -10.20 15.24 4.06
C ASP A 30 -10.41 15.52 5.56
N TRP A 31 -9.88 16.66 5.99
CA TRP A 31 -9.81 17.11 7.37
C TRP A 31 -10.75 18.28 7.66
N ASP A 32 -11.69 18.55 6.74
CA ASP A 32 -12.58 19.70 6.74
C ASP A 32 -13.60 19.59 7.89
N ASP A 33 -14.18 18.40 8.10
CA ASP A 33 -14.81 18.02 9.38
C ASP A 33 -13.84 17.18 10.22
N ALA A 34 -12.92 17.86 10.89
CA ALA A 34 -11.99 17.24 11.81
C ALA A 34 -12.68 16.51 12.99
N ALA A 35 -13.89 16.92 13.41
CA ALA A 35 -14.57 16.30 14.55
C ALA A 35 -15.12 14.91 14.20
N THR A 36 -15.81 14.79 13.07
CA THR A 36 -16.27 13.50 12.55
C THR A 36 -15.08 12.62 12.16
N HIS A 37 -14.05 13.19 11.51
CA HIS A 37 -12.84 12.45 11.17
C HIS A 37 -12.16 11.85 12.42
N PHE A 38 -11.95 12.63 13.48
CA PHE A 38 -11.35 12.15 14.73
C PHE A 38 -12.18 11.04 15.40
N ALA A 39 -13.52 11.11 15.32
CA ALA A 39 -14.40 10.06 15.83
C ALA A 39 -14.30 8.76 15.02
N LEU A 40 -14.22 8.84 13.69
CA LEU A 40 -14.03 7.69 12.80
C LEU A 40 -12.65 7.03 13.01
N LEU A 41 -11.57 7.83 13.04
CA LEU A 41 -10.21 7.32 13.23
C LEU A 41 -10.02 6.68 14.61
N THR A 42 -10.67 7.21 15.66
CA THR A 42 -10.70 6.55 16.98
C THR A 42 -11.33 5.15 16.87
N LYS A 43 -12.54 5.03 16.30
CA LYS A 43 -13.24 3.75 16.12
C LYS A 43 -12.41 2.74 15.32
N LYS A 44 -11.79 3.17 14.22
CA LYS A 44 -10.94 2.33 13.35
C LYS A 44 -9.70 1.83 14.13
N ILE A 45 -9.04 2.68 14.91
CA ILE A 45 -7.89 2.30 15.76
C ILE A 45 -8.31 1.31 16.86
N ASP A 46 -9.45 1.54 17.53
CA ASP A 46 -9.96 0.64 18.56
C ASP A 46 -10.32 -0.73 17.97
N ARG A 47 -10.95 -0.75 16.79
CA ARG A 47 -11.26 -1.98 16.05
C ARG A 47 -10.01 -2.78 15.68
N TYR A 48 -8.96 -2.11 15.21
CA TYR A 48 -7.69 -2.75 14.85
C TYR A 48 -6.98 -3.30 16.10
N THR A 49 -6.95 -2.51 17.17
CA THR A 49 -6.44 -2.91 18.48
C THR A 49 -7.17 -4.14 19.00
N GLN A 50 -8.50 -4.19 18.88
CA GLN A 50 -9.32 -5.34 19.24
C GLN A 50 -9.03 -6.57 18.35
N TYR A 51 -8.93 -6.40 17.03
CA TYR A 51 -8.63 -7.49 16.07
C TYR A 51 -7.30 -8.20 16.39
N VAL A 52 -6.27 -7.44 16.78
CA VAL A 52 -4.99 -8.01 17.20
C VAL A 52 -5.09 -8.63 18.60
N ARG A 53 -5.61 -7.90 19.60
CA ARG A 53 -5.67 -8.37 21.01
C ARG A 53 -6.60 -9.56 21.24
N SER A 54 -7.67 -9.70 20.45
CA SER A 54 -8.58 -10.85 20.49
C SER A 54 -8.01 -12.12 19.84
N GLY A 55 -6.81 -12.04 19.26
CA GLY A 55 -6.16 -13.16 18.57
C GLY A 55 -6.72 -13.46 17.17
N GLN A 56 -7.70 -12.71 16.67
CA GLN A 56 -8.27 -12.92 15.31
C GLN A 56 -7.21 -12.82 14.21
N LEU A 57 -6.18 -11.99 14.40
CA LEU A 57 -4.97 -11.99 13.57
C LEU A 57 -4.28 -13.36 13.54
N LEU A 58 -4.05 -13.99 14.69
CA LEU A 58 -3.38 -15.30 14.80
C LEU A 58 -4.28 -16.47 14.41
N THR A 59 -5.60 -16.32 14.47
CA THR A 59 -6.56 -17.28 13.90
C THR A 59 -6.50 -17.29 12.37
N ALA A 60 -6.37 -16.13 11.74
CA ALA A 60 -6.28 -16.00 10.29
C ALA A 60 -4.87 -16.23 9.72
N TYR A 61 -3.83 -15.98 10.53
CA TYR A 61 -2.41 -16.08 10.15
C TYR A 61 -1.59 -16.76 11.26
N PRO A 62 -1.79 -18.07 11.54
CA PRO A 62 -1.12 -18.75 12.65
C PRO A 62 0.42 -18.74 12.56
N GLN A 63 0.97 -18.61 11.35
CA GLN A 63 2.41 -18.59 11.08
C GLN A 63 3.13 -17.30 11.51
N VAL A 64 2.41 -16.22 11.85
CA VAL A 64 3.03 -14.96 12.33
C VAL A 64 3.08 -14.85 13.86
N ARG A 65 2.86 -15.96 14.57
CA ARG A 65 2.94 -16.02 16.04
C ARG A 65 4.32 -15.58 16.52
N GLY A 66 4.33 -14.59 17.42
CA GLY A 66 5.55 -14.01 17.97
C GLY A 66 6.21 -12.92 17.10
N TYR A 67 5.63 -12.57 15.94
CA TYR A 67 6.10 -11.44 15.14
C TYR A 67 5.59 -10.13 15.75
N PRO A 68 6.43 -9.08 15.95
CA PRO A 68 5.95 -7.76 16.31
C PRO A 68 4.93 -7.23 15.30
N VAL A 69 3.82 -6.71 15.82
CA VAL A 69 2.72 -6.12 15.04
C VAL A 69 2.88 -4.61 15.00
N CYS A 70 2.86 -4.06 13.80
CA CYS A 70 2.83 -2.62 13.54
C CYS A 70 1.45 -2.20 13.02
N ILE A 71 0.82 -1.20 13.65
CA ILE A 71 -0.32 -0.50 13.06
C ILE A 71 0.24 0.57 12.13
N GLU A 72 -0.07 0.45 10.84
CA GLU A 72 0.33 1.43 9.82
C GLU A 72 -0.88 2.28 9.41
N TYR A 73 -0.81 3.59 9.64
CA TYR A 73 -1.81 4.55 9.20
C TYR A 73 -1.33 5.27 7.93
N VAL A 74 -2.22 5.37 6.95
CA VAL A 74 -1.95 5.85 5.59
C VAL A 74 -2.93 6.97 5.23
N ALA A 75 -2.55 8.22 5.50
CA ALA A 75 -3.32 9.39 5.13
C ALA A 75 -3.05 9.76 3.66
N MET A 76 -4.08 9.70 2.81
CA MET A 76 -4.00 10.09 1.39
C MET A 76 -4.24 11.59 1.16
N ARG A 77 -4.51 12.34 2.23
CA ARG A 77 -4.72 13.79 2.24
C ARG A 77 -3.78 14.41 3.31
N PRO A 78 -3.12 15.55 3.03
CA PRO A 78 -2.26 16.22 4.01
C PRO A 78 -3.01 16.52 5.32
N MET A 79 -2.43 16.11 6.45
CA MET A 79 -2.99 16.39 7.78
C MET A 79 -2.97 17.89 8.09
N THR A 80 -4.07 18.40 8.64
CA THR A 80 -4.08 19.73 9.29
C THR A 80 -3.28 19.68 10.60
N ARG A 81 -2.87 20.84 11.12
CA ARG A 81 -2.13 20.91 12.38
C ARG A 81 -2.89 20.28 13.57
N ALA A 82 -4.22 20.35 13.57
CA ALA A 82 -5.06 19.67 14.55
C ALA A 82 -4.99 18.14 14.41
N ALA A 83 -5.03 17.64 13.16
CA ALA A 83 -4.91 16.22 12.85
C ALA A 83 -3.56 15.63 13.25
N GLU A 84 -2.45 16.34 13.03
CA GLU A 84 -1.12 15.93 13.49
C GLU A 84 -1.07 15.73 15.02
N VAL A 85 -1.62 16.70 15.77
CA VAL A 85 -1.65 16.67 17.25
C VAL A 85 -2.54 15.54 17.75
N PHE A 86 -3.73 15.38 17.16
CA PHE A 86 -4.63 14.25 17.45
C PHE A 86 -3.94 12.92 17.18
N TRP A 87 -3.32 12.75 16.01
CA TRP A 87 -2.61 11.52 15.64
C TRP A 87 -1.45 11.22 16.60
N LYS A 88 -0.68 12.22 17.05
CA LYS A 88 0.41 12.01 18.02
C LYS A 88 -0.09 11.52 19.38
N THR A 89 -1.27 11.97 19.83
CA THR A 89 -1.95 11.38 20.99
C THR A 89 -2.31 9.92 20.76
N ARG A 90 -2.85 9.56 19.58
CA ARG A 90 -3.20 8.17 19.24
C ARG A 90 -1.99 7.27 19.09
N GLU A 91 -0.92 7.72 18.44
CA GLU A 91 0.36 7.02 18.33
C GLU A 91 0.91 6.66 19.72
N THR A 92 0.84 7.60 20.67
CA THR A 92 1.30 7.39 22.05
C THR A 92 0.48 6.29 22.75
N LEU A 93 -0.85 6.33 22.61
CA LEU A 93 -1.76 5.34 23.19
C LEU A 93 -1.56 3.94 22.59
N ILE A 94 -1.41 3.83 21.26
CA ILE A 94 -1.16 2.54 20.60
C ILE A 94 0.19 1.95 21.06
N ARG A 95 1.26 2.77 21.11
CA ARG A 95 2.56 2.33 21.62
C ARG A 95 2.50 1.86 23.08
N ALA A 96 1.74 2.54 23.93
CA ALA A 96 1.51 2.13 25.32
C ALA A 96 0.80 0.77 25.46
N THR A 97 0.08 0.30 24.43
CA THR A 97 -0.50 -1.06 24.39
C THR A 97 0.45 -2.15 23.87
N GLY A 98 1.71 -1.81 23.54
CA GLY A 98 2.74 -2.74 23.10
C GLY A 98 2.82 -2.97 21.59
N PHE A 99 2.17 -2.12 20.78
CA PHE A 99 2.26 -2.19 19.31
C PHE A 99 3.23 -1.16 18.74
N ASP A 100 3.92 -1.53 17.67
CA ASP A 100 4.64 -0.55 16.85
C ASP A 100 3.66 0.31 16.06
N VAL A 101 4.00 1.58 15.84
CA VAL A 101 3.20 2.49 15.02
C VAL A 101 4.03 3.05 13.88
N ARG A 102 3.41 3.15 12.71
CA ARG A 102 3.92 3.89 11.55
C ARG A 102 2.81 4.78 11.00
N CYS A 103 3.16 6.01 10.64
CA CYS A 103 2.31 6.88 9.84
C CYS A 103 3.03 7.15 8.51
N ARG A 104 2.29 7.23 7.41
CA ARG A 104 2.76 7.76 6.14
C ARG A 104 1.68 8.62 5.48
N THR A 105 2.07 9.79 5.03
CA THR A 105 1.25 10.62 4.14
C THR A 105 1.57 10.25 2.69
N VAL A 106 0.56 10.13 1.84
CA VAL A 106 0.72 9.88 0.40
C VAL A 106 -0.10 10.91 -0.36
N ASP A 107 0.53 11.96 -0.89
CA ASP A 107 -0.18 12.91 -1.74
C ASP A 107 -0.34 12.36 -3.16
N VAL A 108 -1.54 11.88 -3.46
CA VAL A 108 -1.89 11.32 -4.78
C VAL A 108 -2.04 12.42 -5.84
N ARG A 109 -2.24 13.70 -5.45
CA ARG A 109 -2.45 14.80 -6.40
C ARG A 109 -1.20 15.11 -7.23
N HIS A 110 -0.03 15.02 -6.62
CA HIS A 110 1.24 15.23 -7.33
C HIS A 110 1.56 14.16 -8.38
N ALA A 111 1.06 12.92 -8.21
CA ALA A 111 1.34 11.80 -9.11
C ALA A 111 0.60 11.86 -10.46
N LEU A 112 -0.37 12.76 -10.62
CA LEU A 112 -1.04 13.04 -11.89
C LEU A 112 -0.58 14.38 -12.50
N ALA A 113 -0.04 15.28 -11.68
CA ALA A 113 0.50 16.57 -12.12
C ALA A 113 1.89 16.43 -12.78
N SER A 114 2.69 15.44 -12.38
CA SER A 114 3.98 15.12 -13.02
C SER A 114 3.84 14.83 -14.52
N ASP A 115 2.82 14.05 -14.87
CA ASP A 115 2.63 13.49 -16.20
C ASP A 115 1.99 14.52 -17.16
N ALA A 116 1.25 15.49 -16.61
CA ALA A 116 0.67 16.60 -17.35
C ALA A 116 1.69 17.71 -17.69
N ALA A 117 2.77 17.85 -16.91
CA ALA A 117 3.74 18.94 -17.06
C ALA A 117 4.69 18.75 -18.26
N ASP A 118 5.06 17.51 -18.59
CA ASP A 118 6.04 17.20 -19.65
C ASP A 118 5.44 17.34 -21.07
N ALA A 119 4.12 17.20 -21.20
CA ALA A 119 3.41 17.34 -22.48
C ALA A 119 3.30 18.80 -22.99
N GLY A 120 3.65 19.80 -22.17
CA GLY A 120 3.28 21.20 -22.40
C GLY A 120 4.29 22.10 -23.13
N MET A 121 5.51 21.65 -23.44
CA MET A 121 6.61 22.58 -23.75
C MET A 121 7.50 22.22 -24.96
N LYS A 122 6.89 21.95 -26.12
CA LYS A 122 7.58 21.96 -27.44
C LYS A 122 6.75 22.55 -28.60
N ALA A 123 6.61 23.88 -28.58
CA ALA A 123 6.38 24.76 -29.74
C ALA A 123 6.91 26.15 -29.35
N ASP A 124 7.61 26.94 -30.17
CA ASP A 124 8.01 26.79 -31.58
C ASP A 124 9.48 27.22 -31.78
N SER A 125 10.15 26.65 -32.79
CA SER A 125 10.94 27.38 -33.82
C SER A 125 11.80 26.40 -34.67
N ALA A 126 11.98 26.71 -35.96
CA ALA A 126 12.80 25.96 -36.93
C ALA A 126 13.76 26.90 -37.68
N ALA A 127 14.82 26.48 -38.41
CA ALA A 127 15.50 25.17 -38.48
C ALA A 127 17.01 25.35 -38.15
N VAL A 128 18.08 25.15 -38.93
CA VAL A 128 18.44 24.68 -40.30
C VAL A 128 19.90 24.14 -40.17
N ALA A 129 20.40 23.05 -40.77
CA ALA A 129 19.85 21.80 -41.32
C ALA A 129 21.04 20.79 -41.51
N ALA A 130 20.74 19.55 -41.91
CA ALA A 130 21.62 18.50 -42.50
C ALA A 130 23.08 18.31 -41.99
N ASP A 131 23.39 17.09 -41.50
CA ASP A 131 24.29 16.18 -42.24
C ASP A 131 23.98 14.69 -41.89
N THR A 132 24.71 13.78 -42.55
CA THR A 132 24.40 12.39 -42.88
C THR A 132 24.98 11.37 -41.89
N ARG A 133 24.19 10.34 -41.53
CA ARG A 133 24.58 8.90 -41.63
C ARG A 133 23.45 7.93 -41.25
N LEU A 134 23.55 6.70 -41.77
CA LEU A 134 22.72 5.54 -41.43
C LEU A 134 23.35 4.73 -40.30
N ASP A 135 22.53 3.99 -39.55
CA ASP A 135 22.54 2.51 -39.47
C ASP A 135 21.29 2.09 -38.62
N SER A 136 20.46 1.11 -39.04
CA SER A 136 20.66 -0.36 -38.98
C SER A 136 20.82 -0.85 -37.52
N VAL A 137 20.07 -1.83 -37.00
CA VAL A 137 19.66 -3.14 -37.56
C VAL A 137 18.20 -3.52 -37.17
N VAL A 138 17.60 -4.49 -37.88
CA VAL A 138 16.22 -5.00 -37.71
C VAL A 138 16.20 -6.41 -37.10
N ASN A 139 15.24 -6.68 -36.18
CA ASN A 139 14.41 -7.91 -36.07
C ASN A 139 13.43 -7.74 -34.89
N ALA A 140 12.11 -7.96 -34.97
CA ALA A 140 11.27 -8.92 -35.70
C ALA A 140 11.22 -10.33 -35.07
N LEU A 141 10.01 -10.69 -34.61
CA LEU A 141 9.25 -11.97 -34.60
C LEU A 141 10.01 -13.33 -34.48
N ASP A 142 9.44 -14.39 -33.91
CA ASP A 142 8.10 -14.93 -34.24
C ASP A 142 7.48 -15.86 -33.16
N LEU A 143 6.27 -16.36 -33.44
CA LEU A 143 5.45 -17.30 -32.68
C LEU A 143 6.04 -18.72 -32.56
N ALA A 144 5.67 -19.41 -31.47
CA ALA A 144 5.43 -20.86 -31.47
C ALA A 144 4.39 -21.24 -30.39
N MET A 145 3.50 -22.20 -30.69
CA MET A 145 2.52 -22.71 -29.72
C MET A 145 2.89 -24.11 -29.20
N ARG A 146 2.69 -24.31 -27.88
CA ARG A 146 2.18 -25.51 -27.16
C ARG A 146 2.50 -26.92 -27.69
N PRO A 147 2.88 -27.85 -26.79
CA PRO A 147 1.83 -28.61 -26.11
C PRO A 147 1.97 -28.66 -24.58
N ALA A 148 0.97 -29.24 -23.91
CA ALA A 148 0.88 -29.31 -22.44
C ALA A 148 1.57 -30.55 -21.83
N ARG A 149 1.97 -30.44 -20.56
CA ARG A 149 2.22 -31.57 -19.65
C ARG A 149 1.69 -31.22 -18.26
N ASP A 150 1.08 -32.21 -17.60
CA ASP A 150 0.82 -32.18 -16.17
C ASP A 150 2.13 -32.35 -15.40
N GLU A 151 2.40 -31.49 -14.42
CA GLU A 151 3.31 -31.82 -13.31
C GLU A 151 2.94 -31.03 -12.05
N LYS A 152 3.31 -31.58 -10.89
CA LYS A 152 2.85 -31.17 -9.55
C LYS A 152 3.15 -29.69 -9.25
N PRO A 153 2.32 -29.01 -8.42
CA PRO A 153 2.60 -27.64 -8.00
C PRO A 153 3.93 -27.55 -7.25
N ARG A 154 4.93 -26.92 -7.89
CA ARG A 154 6.20 -26.55 -7.26
C ARG A 154 6.04 -25.22 -6.54
N GLU A 155 6.71 -25.07 -5.39
CA GLU A 155 6.75 -23.82 -4.65
C GLU A 155 7.78 -22.87 -5.27
N ASP A 156 7.44 -22.29 -6.43
CA ASP A 156 8.34 -21.43 -7.20
C ASP A 156 8.55 -20.08 -6.50
N ILE A 157 9.59 -20.01 -5.66
CA ILE A 157 10.10 -18.78 -5.06
C ILE A 157 10.80 -17.95 -6.15
N VAL A 158 10.03 -17.13 -6.87
CA VAL A 158 10.56 -16.23 -7.91
C VAL A 158 11.41 -15.12 -7.27
N HIS A 159 12.74 -15.25 -7.34
CA HIS A 159 13.69 -14.21 -6.93
C HIS A 159 13.85 -13.13 -8.00
N ALA A 160 12.89 -12.20 -8.06
CA ALA A 160 13.11 -10.89 -8.67
C ALA A 160 13.99 -10.02 -7.74
N GLY A 161 15.02 -9.38 -8.30
CA GLY A 161 16.11 -8.78 -7.52
C GLY A 161 15.69 -7.65 -6.56
N ARG A 162 16.19 -7.73 -5.30
CA ARG A 162 16.23 -6.64 -4.28
C ARG A 162 14.91 -5.95 -3.90
N ARG A 163 13.73 -6.40 -4.35
CA ARG A 163 12.42 -5.90 -3.87
C ARG A 163 11.61 -7.05 -3.25
N ALA A 164 11.29 -6.92 -1.96
CA ALA A 164 10.38 -7.83 -1.27
C ALA A 164 8.97 -7.68 -1.86
N VAL A 165 8.43 -8.74 -2.46
CA VAL A 165 7.12 -8.73 -3.12
C VAL A 165 5.99 -8.79 -2.09
N LEU A 166 5.02 -7.90 -2.23
CA LEU A 166 3.85 -7.80 -1.35
C LEU A 166 2.80 -8.85 -1.74
N VAL A 167 2.75 -9.99 -1.04
CA VAL A 167 1.78 -11.06 -1.33
C VAL A 167 0.38 -10.68 -0.82
N MET A 168 -0.36 -9.93 -1.64
CA MET A 168 -1.76 -9.58 -1.36
C MET A 168 -2.68 -10.80 -1.52
N ARG A 169 -3.26 -11.28 -0.43
CA ARG A 169 -4.40 -12.22 -0.47
C ARG A 169 -5.69 -11.47 -0.20
N LYS A 170 -6.52 -11.31 -1.25
CA LYS A 170 -7.87 -10.75 -1.15
C LYS A 170 -8.73 -11.64 -0.25
N LYS A 171 -9.05 -11.18 0.96
CA LYS A 171 -10.01 -11.86 1.83
C LYS A 171 -11.42 -11.51 1.35
N THR A 172 -12.02 -12.37 0.53
CA THR A 172 -13.44 -12.29 0.21
C THR A 172 -14.26 -12.47 1.48
N SER A 173 -15.19 -11.55 1.74
CA SER A 173 -16.19 -11.75 2.79
C SER A 173 -17.15 -12.83 2.33
N SER A 174 -16.95 -14.06 2.81
CA SER A 174 -17.83 -15.21 2.58
C SER A 174 -18.80 -15.36 3.75
N GLY A 175 -19.63 -14.34 3.97
CA GLY A 175 -20.81 -14.45 4.84
C GLY A 175 -21.91 -15.26 4.16
N ARG A 176 -22.59 -16.11 4.94
CA ARG A 176 -23.91 -16.68 4.60
C ARG A 176 -24.98 -15.81 5.24
#